data_AF-A0A151RFN4-F1
#
_entry.id   AF-A0A151RFN4-F1
#
_cell.length_a   1.000
_cell.length_b   1.000
_cell.length_c   1.000
_cell.angle_alpha   90.00
_cell.angle_beta   90.00
_cell.angle_gamma   90.00
#
_symmetry.space_group_name_H-M   'P 1'
#
loop_
_entity.id
_entity.type
_entity.pdbx_description
1 polymer ?
#
loop_
_entity_poly.entity_id
_entity_poly.type
_entity_poly.pdbx_seq_one_letter_code
_entity_poly.pdbx_strand_id
1 'polypeptide(L)'
;MGEQPNNGRCERTLREMPVPDFTYESLCIQYPKEDVPFMLKTGLIHLLPMFHGRAGEDPHQHLKEFHIVYSTKRPQNIPEDHIYLKAFPFSLEDLAKDWLYYLAPGCITSWDDLKRVFLKKNFLASRTIVIRKDIYGIRKLMGESLYEYLERFKRL
;
A
#
# COMPACT_ATOMS: atom_id res chain seq x y z
N MET A 1 31.87 -3.76 12.42
CA MET A 1 30.81 -4.76 12.15
C MET A 1 29.73 -4.01 11.41
N GLY A 2 29.61 -4.22 10.10
CA GLY A 2 28.73 -3.42 9.25
C GLY A 2 27.27 -3.76 9.51
N GLU A 3 26.48 -2.74 9.83
CA GLU A 3 25.02 -2.85 9.87
C GLU A 3 24.53 -3.16 8.45
N GLN A 4 23.98 -4.35 8.27
CA GLN A 4 23.28 -4.69 7.04
C GLN A 4 21.98 -3.88 7.00
N PRO A 5 21.65 -3.21 5.88
CA PRO A 5 20.37 -2.56 5.73
C PRO A 5 19.30 -3.65 5.70
N ASN A 6 18.35 -3.58 6.63
CA ASN A 6 17.25 -4.53 6.77
C ASN A 6 16.35 -4.46 5.52
N ASN A 7 16.71 -5.20 4.50
CA ASN A 7 15.89 -5.45 3.33
C ASN A 7 15.14 -6.77 3.54
N GLY A 8 13.84 -6.72 3.86
CA GLY A 8 13.06 -7.96 3.76
C GLY A 8 11.60 -7.95 4.14
N ARG A 9 11.17 -7.25 5.21
CA ARG A 9 9.77 -7.38 5.65
C ARG A 9 9.26 -6.16 6.41
N CYS A 10 8.23 -5.52 5.87
CA CYS A 10 7.48 -4.41 6.50
C CYS A 10 6.29 -4.96 7.31
N GLU A 11 6.17 -6.28 7.47
CA GLU A 11 5.14 -6.93 8.30
C GLU A 11 5.69 -7.18 9.71
N ARG A 12 4.92 -6.85 10.74
CA ARG A 12 5.26 -7.23 12.13
C ARG A 12 5.28 -8.74 12.28
N THR A 13 6.22 -9.23 13.08
CA THR A 13 6.28 -10.65 13.46
C THR A 13 5.39 -10.93 14.67
N LEU A 14 4.97 -12.19 14.84
CA LEU A 14 4.15 -12.61 16.00
C LEU A 14 4.81 -12.29 17.35
N ARG A 15 6.14 -12.23 17.40
CA ARG A 15 6.90 -11.88 18.62
C ARG A 15 6.82 -10.38 18.98
N GLU A 16 6.51 -9.52 18.01
CA GLU A 16 6.49 -8.06 18.16
C GLU A 16 5.08 -7.52 18.48
N MET A 17 4.03 -8.34 18.34
CA MET A 17 2.64 -7.98 18.63
C MET A 17 2.29 -7.71 20.11
N PRO A 18 2.89 -8.38 21.12
CA PRO A 18 2.47 -8.25 22.51
C PRO A 18 3.11 -7.09 23.28
N VAL A 19 3.94 -6.24 22.65
CA VAL A 19 4.54 -5.07 23.30
C VAL A 19 3.67 -3.85 22.98
N PRO A 20 2.85 -3.34 23.93
CA PRO A 20 2.05 -2.15 23.69
C PRO A 20 2.97 -0.93 23.81
N ASP A 21 3.63 -0.57 22.72
CA ASP A 21 4.36 0.68 22.62
C ASP A 21 3.58 1.64 21.71
N PHE A 22 2.86 2.59 22.32
CA PHE A 22 2.09 3.63 21.63
C PHE A 22 2.90 4.92 21.42
N THR A 23 4.23 4.86 21.45
CA THR A 23 5.06 6.02 21.13
C THR A 23 5.00 6.38 19.64
N TYR A 24 5.29 7.65 19.31
CA TYR A 24 5.40 8.12 17.91
C TYR A 24 6.45 7.36 17.11
N GLU A 25 7.44 6.78 17.80
CA GLU A 25 8.49 5.93 17.23
C GLU A 25 7.97 4.55 16.78
N SER A 26 6.77 4.16 17.19
CA SER A 26 6.08 2.92 16.80
C SER A 26 5.31 3.02 15.47
N LEU A 27 5.29 4.20 14.83
CA LEU A 27 4.60 4.39 13.56
C LEU A 27 5.37 3.70 12.42
N CYS A 28 4.63 3.06 11.52
CA CYS A 28 5.21 2.43 10.33
C CYS A 28 5.79 3.45 9.34
N ILE A 29 5.21 4.66 9.32
CA ILE A 29 5.72 5.81 8.57
C ILE A 29 6.61 6.63 9.48
N GLN A 30 7.89 6.73 9.12
CA GLN A 30 8.80 7.68 9.72
C GLN A 30 8.66 9.04 9.04
N TYR A 31 8.32 10.04 9.83
CA TYR A 31 8.29 11.43 9.39
C TYR A 31 9.63 12.07 9.71
N PRO A 32 10.40 12.52 8.71
CA PRO A 32 11.63 13.27 8.97
C PRO A 32 11.32 14.56 9.74
N LYS A 33 12.28 15.00 10.57
CA LYS A 33 12.16 16.26 11.33
C LYS A 33 12.01 17.43 10.37
N GLU A 34 10.93 18.20 10.52
CA GLU A 34 10.65 19.38 9.72
C GLU A 34 11.25 20.64 10.37
N ASP A 35 11.91 21.48 9.59
CA ASP A 35 12.33 22.84 10.00
C ASP A 35 11.13 23.81 10.08
N VAL A 36 10.04 23.51 9.36
CA VAL A 36 8.80 24.29 9.34
C VAL A 36 7.63 23.38 9.67
N PRO A 37 6.86 23.64 10.75
CA PRO A 37 5.71 22.82 11.09
C PRO A 37 4.64 22.92 10.00
N PHE A 38 4.41 21.83 9.26
CA PHE A 38 3.32 21.74 8.30
C PHE A 38 2.10 21.06 8.92
N MET A 39 0.95 21.74 8.88
CA MET A 39 -0.35 21.15 9.20
C MET A 39 -1.14 20.81 7.94
N LEU A 40 -1.60 19.56 7.87
CA LEU A 40 -2.52 19.10 6.84
C LEU A 40 -3.88 19.81 7.02
N LYS A 41 -4.32 20.57 6.01
CA LYS A 41 -5.59 21.29 6.07
C LYS A 41 -6.76 20.29 6.05
N THR A 42 -7.72 20.45 6.95
CA THR A 42 -8.94 19.61 7.00
C THR A 42 -9.69 19.59 5.67
N GLY A 43 -9.78 20.74 4.99
CA GLY A 43 -10.39 20.82 3.65
C GLY A 43 -9.69 19.99 2.58
N LEU A 44 -8.40 19.66 2.75
CA LEU A 44 -7.70 18.73 1.85
C LEU A 44 -8.06 17.28 2.20
N ILE A 45 -8.12 16.94 3.50
CA ILE A 45 -8.45 15.59 3.99
C ILE A 45 -9.80 15.12 3.42
N HIS A 46 -10.82 15.99 3.45
CA HIS A 46 -12.15 15.66 2.94
C HIS A 46 -12.23 15.47 1.43
N LEU A 47 -11.20 15.88 0.68
CA LEU A 47 -11.16 15.74 -0.78
C LEU A 47 -10.36 14.51 -1.23
N LEU A 48 -9.65 13.85 -0.31
CA LEU A 48 -8.86 12.67 -0.66
C LEU A 48 -9.78 11.54 -1.15
N PRO A 49 -9.36 10.77 -2.16
CA PRO A 49 -10.05 9.54 -2.51
C PRO A 49 -9.96 8.55 -1.34
N MET A 50 -10.98 7.72 -1.17
CA MET A 50 -11.00 6.68 -0.14
C MET A 50 -10.70 5.31 -0.77
N PHE A 51 -9.84 4.55 -0.11
CA PHE A 51 -9.50 3.18 -0.50
C PHE A 51 -9.74 2.23 0.66
N HIS A 52 -10.61 1.25 0.45
CA HIS A 52 -11.08 0.34 1.50
C HIS A 52 -10.28 -0.97 1.53
N GLY A 53 -9.51 -1.26 0.48
CA GLY A 53 -8.81 -2.54 0.30
C GLY A 53 -9.73 -3.68 -0.13
N ARG A 54 -10.86 -3.37 -0.76
CA ARG A 54 -11.86 -4.34 -1.22
C ARG A 54 -11.50 -4.93 -2.58
N ALA A 55 -12.04 -6.12 -2.85
CA ALA A 55 -11.90 -6.74 -4.16
C ALA A 55 -12.61 -5.88 -5.23
N GLY A 56 -11.85 -5.48 -6.26
CA GLY A 56 -12.35 -4.64 -7.35
C GLY A 56 -11.89 -3.18 -7.29
N GLU A 57 -11.37 -2.71 -6.15
CA GLU A 57 -10.67 -1.42 -6.11
C GLU A 57 -9.30 -1.52 -6.80
N ASP A 58 -8.93 -0.52 -7.60
CA ASP A 58 -7.63 -0.46 -8.25
C ASP A 58 -6.66 0.42 -7.43
N PRO A 59 -5.62 -0.17 -6.79
CA PRO A 59 -4.66 0.61 -6.01
C PRO A 59 -3.84 1.57 -6.88
N HIS A 60 -3.67 1.32 -8.18
CA HIS A 60 -3.00 2.27 -9.07
C HIS A 60 -3.88 3.48 -9.38
N GLN A 61 -5.19 3.26 -9.57
CA GLN A 61 -6.14 4.35 -9.75
C GLN A 61 -6.20 5.24 -8.51
N HIS A 62 -6.25 4.63 -7.31
CA HIS A 62 -6.21 5.36 -6.04
C HIS A 62 -5.00 6.30 -5.94
N LEU A 63 -3.79 5.79 -6.22
CA LEU A 63 -2.57 6.61 -6.18
C LEU A 63 -2.61 7.78 -7.17
N LYS A 64 -3.20 7.59 -8.36
CA LYS A 64 -3.36 8.66 -9.37
C LYS A 64 -4.35 9.72 -8.89
N GLU A 65 -5.51 9.32 -8.40
CA GLU A 65 -6.53 10.25 -7.87
C GLU A 65 -6.01 11.03 -6.67
N PHE A 66 -5.29 10.35 -5.77
CA PHE A 66 -4.65 10.97 -4.61
C PHE A 66 -3.66 12.07 -5.05
N HIS A 67 -2.81 11.77 -6.04
CA HIS A 67 -1.88 12.74 -6.60
C HIS A 67 -2.59 13.93 -7.26
N ILE A 68 -3.69 13.71 -7.99
CA ILE A 68 -4.48 14.77 -8.64
C ILE A 68 -5.08 15.72 -7.60
N VAL A 69 -5.73 15.19 -6.57
CA VAL A 69 -6.37 15.99 -5.51
C VAL A 69 -5.34 16.89 -4.84
N TYR A 70 -4.18 16.33 -4.52
CA TYR A 70 -3.12 17.09 -3.89
C TYR A 70 -2.54 18.16 -4.82
N SER A 71 -2.22 17.81 -6.08
CA SER A 71 -1.65 18.73 -7.07
C SER A 71 -2.52 19.98 -7.26
N THR A 72 -3.84 19.83 -7.17
CA THR A 72 -4.82 20.90 -7.38
C THR A 72 -4.91 21.89 -6.21
N LYS A 73 -4.48 21.51 -5.00
CA LYS A 73 -4.64 22.30 -3.76
C LYS A 73 -3.32 22.64 -3.07
N ARG A 74 -2.21 22.58 -3.82
CA ARG A 74 -0.84 22.65 -3.32
C ARG A 74 -0.46 24.05 -2.77
N PRO A 75 0.18 24.14 -1.59
CA PRO A 75 0.97 25.30 -1.19
C PRO A 75 2.32 25.32 -1.94
N GLN A 76 2.69 26.46 -2.54
CA GLN A 76 4.01 26.62 -3.17
C GLN A 76 5.11 26.44 -2.09
N ASN A 77 6.18 25.71 -2.44
CA ASN A 77 7.46 25.60 -1.71
C ASN A 77 7.62 24.56 -0.58
N ILE A 78 6.85 23.45 -0.55
CA ILE A 78 7.06 22.35 0.41
C ILE A 78 7.50 21.06 -0.30
N PRO A 79 8.49 20.30 0.22
CA PRO A 79 8.82 18.95 -0.24
C PRO A 79 7.57 18.07 -0.19
N GLU A 80 7.15 17.56 -1.36
CA GLU A 80 5.84 16.93 -1.51
C GLU A 80 5.74 15.60 -0.76
N ASP A 81 6.85 14.87 -0.66
CA ASP A 81 6.92 13.56 -0.03
C ASP A 81 6.41 13.56 1.41
N HIS A 82 6.77 14.56 2.23
CA HIS A 82 6.34 14.61 3.63
C HIS A 82 4.82 14.81 3.74
N ILE A 83 4.26 15.63 2.84
CA ILE A 83 2.83 15.89 2.85
C ILE A 83 2.07 14.67 2.36
N TYR A 84 2.56 13.99 1.31
CA TYR A 84 1.97 12.73 0.85
C TYR A 84 1.99 11.66 1.94
N LEU A 85 3.12 11.50 2.65
CA LEU A 85 3.23 10.57 3.77
C LEU A 85 2.25 10.88 4.90
N LYS A 86 2.05 12.16 5.25
CA LYS A 86 1.09 12.59 6.27
C LYS A 86 -0.38 12.48 5.82
N ALA A 87 -0.66 12.71 4.54
CA ALA A 87 -2.01 12.71 3.99
C ALA A 87 -2.53 11.30 3.66
N PHE A 88 -1.66 10.40 3.22
CA PHE A 88 -2.05 9.08 2.76
C PHE A 88 -2.84 8.23 3.78
N PRO A 89 -2.50 8.21 5.08
CA PRO A 89 -3.28 7.45 6.08
C PRO A 89 -4.76 7.89 6.16
N PHE A 90 -5.06 9.13 5.79
CA PHE A 90 -6.44 9.64 5.75
C PHE A 90 -7.20 9.18 4.51
N SER A 91 -6.50 8.72 3.46
CA SER A 91 -7.11 8.17 2.24
C SER A 91 -7.47 6.69 2.36
N LEU A 92 -7.16 6.05 3.49
CA LEU A 92 -7.41 4.62 3.73
C LEU A 92 -8.57 4.41 4.71
N GLU A 93 -9.36 3.38 4.43
CA GLU A 93 -10.45 2.91 5.28
C GLU A 93 -10.45 1.38 5.39
N ASP A 94 -11.23 0.83 6.32
CA ASP A 94 -11.42 -0.61 6.54
C ASP A 94 -10.09 -1.41 6.52
N LEU A 95 -10.02 -2.44 5.67
CA LEU A 95 -8.92 -3.39 5.55
C LEU A 95 -7.61 -2.72 5.17
N ALA A 96 -7.67 -1.65 4.37
CA ALA A 96 -6.48 -0.90 3.99
C ALA A 96 -5.92 -0.10 5.16
N LYS A 97 -6.78 0.47 6.00
CA LYS A 97 -6.36 1.21 7.19
C LYS A 97 -5.79 0.28 8.25
N ASP A 98 -6.44 -0.85 8.49
CA ASP A 98 -5.94 -1.90 9.38
C ASP A 98 -4.56 -2.38 8.93
N TRP A 99 -4.39 -2.67 7.63
CA TRP A 99 -3.11 -3.07 7.07
C TRP A 99 -1.97 -2.09 7.41
N LEU A 100 -2.22 -0.79 7.29
CA LEU A 100 -1.22 0.24 7.60
C LEU A 100 -0.78 0.16 9.07
N TYR A 101 -1.70 -0.09 10.01
CA TYR A 101 -1.41 -0.19 11.43
C TYR A 101 -0.65 -1.47 11.81
N TYR A 102 -0.76 -2.53 11.02
CA TYR A 102 -0.01 -3.78 11.23
C TYR A 102 1.41 -3.78 10.66
N LEU A 103 1.82 -2.71 9.96
CA LEU A 103 3.17 -2.60 9.44
C LEU A 103 4.20 -2.39 10.55
N ALA A 104 5.42 -2.90 10.32
CA ALA A 104 6.55 -2.74 11.22
C ALA A 104 6.90 -1.25 11.37
N PRO A 105 7.26 -0.79 12.59
CA PRO A 105 7.73 0.58 12.79
C PRO A 105 8.89 0.95 11.85
N GLY A 106 8.85 2.15 11.29
CA GLY A 106 9.92 2.68 10.43
C GLY A 106 10.17 1.97 9.10
N CYS A 107 9.29 1.08 8.65
CA CYS A 107 9.47 0.42 7.35
C CYS A 107 9.14 1.31 6.15
N ILE A 108 8.53 2.47 6.37
CA ILE A 108 8.24 3.48 5.33
C ILE A 108 8.99 4.75 5.69
N THR A 109 9.99 5.10 4.88
CA THR A 109 10.82 6.32 5.06
C THR A 109 10.61 7.36 3.96
N SER A 110 10.04 6.96 2.82
CA SER A 110 9.79 7.82 1.67
C SER A 110 8.42 7.53 1.04
N TRP A 111 7.94 8.46 0.21
CA TRP A 111 6.72 8.24 -0.56
C TRP A 111 6.85 7.06 -1.53
N ASP A 112 8.04 6.83 -2.08
CA ASP A 112 8.33 5.68 -2.94
C ASP A 112 8.26 4.34 -2.20
N ASP A 113 8.75 4.29 -0.96
CA ASP A 113 8.60 3.10 -0.11
C ASP A 113 7.12 2.80 0.15
N LEU A 114 6.35 3.83 0.49
CA LEU A 114 4.91 3.70 0.75
C LEU A 114 4.19 3.13 -0.48
N LYS A 115 4.40 3.72 -1.66
CA LYS A 115 3.81 3.23 -2.93
C LYS A 115 4.18 1.77 -3.17
N ARG A 116 5.45 1.41 -2.98
CA ARG A 116 5.94 0.04 -3.19
C ARG A 116 5.24 -0.95 -2.26
N VAL A 117 5.18 -0.67 -0.96
CA VAL A 117 4.58 -1.58 0.04
C VAL A 117 3.05 -1.65 -0.16
N PHE A 118 2.40 -0.51 -0.44
CA PHE A 118 0.97 -0.44 -0.72
C PHE A 118 0.56 -1.24 -1.96
N LEU A 119 1.26 -1.04 -3.09
CA LEU A 119 1.00 -1.79 -4.32
C LEU A 119 1.30 -3.27 -4.12
N LYS A 120 2.43 -3.63 -3.48
CA LYS A 120 2.75 -5.03 -3.20
C LYS A 120 1.62 -5.72 -2.41
N LYS A 121 1.06 -5.07 -1.39
CA LYS A 121 -0.05 -5.64 -0.61
C LYS A 121 -1.33 -5.76 -1.44
N ASN A 122 -1.78 -4.65 -2.02
CA ASN A 122 -3.14 -4.54 -2.54
C ASN A 122 -3.26 -5.05 -3.99
N PHE A 123 -2.21 -4.92 -4.79
CA PHE A 123 -2.19 -5.46 -6.16
C PHE A 123 -2.01 -6.98 -6.20
N LEU A 124 -1.16 -7.53 -5.31
CA LEU A 124 -1.04 -8.98 -5.22
C LEU A 124 -2.32 -9.61 -4.67
N ALA A 125 -3.00 -8.97 -3.71
CA ALA A 125 -4.28 -9.46 -3.19
C ALA A 125 -5.37 -9.49 -4.28
N SER A 126 -5.50 -8.44 -5.08
CA SER A 126 -6.49 -8.38 -6.16
C SER A 126 -6.20 -9.41 -7.27
N ARG A 127 -4.94 -9.57 -7.66
CA ARG A 127 -4.53 -10.59 -8.66
C ARG A 127 -4.65 -12.02 -8.16
N THR A 128 -4.31 -12.29 -6.89
CA THR A 128 -4.35 -13.64 -6.33
C THR A 128 -5.77 -14.22 -6.34
N ILE A 129 -6.80 -13.39 -6.16
CA ILE A 129 -8.20 -13.84 -6.21
C ILE A 129 -8.61 -14.17 -7.64
N VAL A 130 -8.26 -13.33 -8.62
CA VAL A 130 -8.55 -13.58 -10.05
C VAL A 130 -7.84 -14.84 -10.52
N ILE A 131 -6.53 -14.95 -10.26
CA ILE A 131 -5.74 -16.14 -10.60
C ILE A 131 -6.30 -17.39 -9.90
N ARG A 132 -6.70 -17.31 -8.62
CA ARG A 132 -7.36 -18.44 -7.93
C ARG A 132 -8.67 -18.82 -8.62
N LYS A 133 -9.52 -17.84 -8.97
CA LYS A 133 -10.78 -18.09 -9.66
C LYS A 133 -10.56 -18.74 -11.04
N ASP A 134 -9.54 -18.29 -11.76
CA ASP A 134 -9.16 -18.84 -13.06
C ASP A 134 -8.55 -20.24 -12.92
N ILE A 135 -7.74 -20.49 -11.89
CA ILE A 135 -7.21 -21.83 -11.55
C ILE A 135 -8.34 -22.80 -11.16
N TYR A 136 -9.31 -22.38 -10.33
CA TYR A 136 -10.47 -23.22 -10.01
C TYR A 136 -11.41 -23.42 -11.21
N GLY A 137 -11.42 -22.46 -12.14
CA GLY A 137 -12.25 -22.48 -13.35
C GLY A 137 -11.61 -23.22 -14.53
N ILE A 138 -10.29 -23.46 -14.52
CA ILE A 138 -9.59 -24.05 -15.66
C ILE A 138 -9.83 -25.55 -15.72
N ARG A 139 -10.55 -25.98 -16.76
CA ARG A 139 -10.84 -27.38 -17.07
C ARG A 139 -10.40 -27.63 -18.50
N LYS A 140 -9.90 -28.83 -18.77
CA LYS A 140 -9.64 -29.28 -20.15
C LYS A 140 -10.95 -29.26 -20.93
N LEU A 141 -11.00 -28.52 -22.03
CA LEU A 141 -12.19 -28.44 -22.89
C LEU A 141 -12.35 -29.72 -23.71
N MET A 142 -13.58 -30.04 -24.13
CA MET A 142 -13.81 -31.21 -24.98
C MET A 142 -13.19 -30.95 -26.37
N GLY A 143 -12.30 -31.83 -26.82
CA GLY A 143 -11.54 -31.67 -28.06
C GLY A 143 -10.20 -30.93 -27.91
N GLU A 144 -9.88 -30.40 -26.72
CA GLU A 144 -8.58 -29.77 -26.44
C GLU A 144 -7.50 -30.83 -26.21
N SER A 145 -6.32 -30.64 -26.79
CA SER A 145 -5.15 -31.48 -26.50
C SER A 145 -4.54 -31.14 -25.14
N LEU A 146 -3.80 -32.10 -24.55
CA LEU A 146 -3.11 -31.85 -23.28
C LEU A 146 -2.07 -30.72 -23.39
N TYR A 147 -1.48 -30.54 -24.57
CA TYR A 147 -0.50 -29.49 -24.84
C TYR A 147 -1.16 -28.10 -24.83
N GLU A 148 -2.29 -27.93 -25.50
CA GLU A 148 -3.04 -26.66 -25.54
C GLU A 148 -3.56 -26.27 -24.15
N TYR A 149 -4.05 -27.25 -23.39
CA TYR A 149 -4.45 -27.05 -22.00
C TYR A 149 -3.27 -26.58 -21.14
N LEU A 150 -2.09 -27.20 -21.28
CA LEU A 150 -0.88 -26.80 -20.56
C LEU A 150 -0.40 -25.39 -20.95
N GLU A 151 -0.46 -25.04 -22.23
CA GLU A 151 -0.08 -23.70 -22.68
C GLU A 151 -1.05 -22.63 -22.17
N ARG A 152 -2.36 -22.92 -22.09
CA ARG A 152 -3.32 -22.01 -21.44
C ARG A 152 -3.06 -21.87 -19.95
N PHE A 153 -2.75 -22.98 -19.27
CA PHE A 153 -2.44 -22.97 -17.84
C PHE A 153 -1.19 -22.14 -17.53
N LYS A 154 -0.14 -22.23 -18.35
CA LYS A 154 1.11 -21.44 -18.18
C LYS A 154 0.95 -19.95 -18.43
N ARG A 155 -0.14 -19.52 -19.08
CA ARG A 155 -0.41 -18.10 -19.41
C ARG A 155 -1.23 -17.37 -18.34
N LEU A 156 -1.69 -18.07 -17.29
CA LEU A 156 -2.34 -17.52 -16.09
C LEU A 156 -1.31 -16.94 -15.11
#